data_AF-A0A4R3NGS8-F1
#
_entry.id   AF-A0A4R3NGS8-F1
#
_cell.length_a   1.000
_cell.length_b   1.000
_cell.length_c   1.000
_cell.angle_alpha   90.00
_cell.angle_beta   90.00
_cell.angle_gamma   90.00
#
_symmetry.space_group_name_H-M   'P 1'
#
loop_
_entity.id
_entity.type
_entity.pdbx_description
1 polymer ?
#
loop_
_entity_poly.entity_id
_entity_poly.type
_entity_poly.pdbx_seq_one_letter_code
_entity_poly.pdbx_strand_id
1 'polypeptide(L)'
;MPKQEFSSCHFQRKISKFCELRIAPLASRRTLEKIKPYLTSLVTYRKSPPLLNARIDWTAVIDDCGIEDEISADLKKQFRIALDAITRWLGAPALSEDGQVPKPRARQGSAARDASKVNGSSTRKPRRTGASLAQPDSTRVSKGPKPKPIQEFPEALFDVAHDPDSFQAALAYHMRRFGESYWQLYRAVVRLDETFDHKTMLSWIQGKSVPRSVASFRILSRIEKRYRLPEGYFKAKLPHQNRSLLGHDLGDISPAERRRIAVHLPDDFSSLPFSKREEIVDWVRRVIISGTTDYRRFQAKASKQRYAIRFPGVTYGGGSLSPREHSLAESIHNTAAESFEDPDLLSGVVDAPPRLAIEMADLIRFKTSTLTAIGLQRNGVWGEETASQKIEHLGLMFGALAASPSGNVKGRGVPLSQLTFGLLIFPGVWDWYLQWREQRRGFYTKWEEDMLMVAQSLTRSEVAWIRQHPELLQNVRPIEGLIAPEEIAFAARD
;
A
#
# COMPACT_ATOMS: atom_id res chain seq x y z
N MET A 1 -4.16 24.50 22.80
CA MET A 1 -4.55 23.53 23.83
C MET A 1 -6.07 23.23 23.91
N PRO A 2 -7.04 24.12 23.62
CA PRO A 2 -8.46 23.76 23.81
C PRO A 2 -9.00 22.69 22.84
N LYS A 3 -8.58 22.69 21.56
CA LYS A 3 -9.09 21.73 20.54
C LYS A 3 -8.86 20.25 20.88
N GLN A 4 -7.80 19.93 21.62
CA GLN A 4 -7.47 18.55 21.99
C GLN A 4 -8.33 18.04 23.14
N GLU A 5 -8.62 18.88 24.13
CA GLU A 5 -9.53 18.56 25.24
C GLU A 5 -10.97 18.40 24.76
N PHE A 6 -11.43 19.29 23.87
CA PHE A 6 -12.76 19.15 23.24
C PHE A 6 -12.90 17.85 22.42
N SER A 7 -11.84 17.41 21.73
CA SER A 7 -11.82 16.13 21.01
C SER A 7 -11.89 14.92 21.94
N SER A 8 -11.18 14.95 23.08
CA SER A 8 -11.28 13.90 24.12
C SER A 8 -12.68 13.83 24.73
N CYS A 9 -13.26 14.96 25.16
CA CYS A 9 -14.59 14.98 25.76
C CYS A 9 -15.68 14.48 24.80
N HIS A 10 -15.60 14.84 23.52
CA HIS A 10 -16.52 14.35 22.50
C HIS A 10 -16.36 12.84 22.25
N PHE A 11 -15.12 12.34 22.23
CA PHE A 11 -14.87 10.90 22.07
C PHE A 11 -15.29 10.08 23.31
N GLN A 12 -15.08 10.59 24.52
CA GLN A 12 -15.56 9.99 25.76
C GLN A 12 -17.09 9.83 25.77
N ARG A 13 -17.83 10.84 25.29
CA ARG A 13 -19.30 10.76 25.12
C ARG A 13 -19.69 9.65 24.14
N LYS A 14 -18.95 9.49 23.04
CA LYS A 14 -19.17 8.40 22.07
C LYS A 14 -18.92 7.02 22.67
N ILE A 15 -17.84 6.85 23.43
CA ILE A 15 -17.52 5.59 24.12
C ILE A 15 -18.57 5.27 25.20
N SER A 16 -18.97 6.25 26.01
CA SER A 16 -20.02 6.07 27.02
C SER A 16 -21.33 5.58 26.41
N LYS A 17 -21.74 6.19 25.30
CA LYS A 17 -22.96 5.81 24.57
C LYS A 17 -22.83 4.46 23.86
N PHE A 18 -21.64 4.12 23.37
CA PHE A 18 -21.34 2.78 22.86
C PHE A 18 -21.53 1.72 23.94
N CYS A 19 -21.03 1.95 25.16
CA CYS A 19 -21.22 1.04 26.28
C CYS A 19 -22.70 0.83 26.62
N GLU A 20 -23.48 1.91 26.66
CA GLU A 20 -24.92 1.84 26.96
C GLU A 20 -25.73 1.05 25.92
N LEU A 21 -25.34 1.11 24.64
CA LEU A 21 -26.12 0.50 23.57
C LEU A 21 -25.65 -0.90 23.17
N ARG A 22 -24.36 -1.19 23.26
CA ARG A 22 -23.77 -2.43 22.74
C ARG A 22 -23.18 -3.34 23.80
N ILE A 23 -22.81 -2.79 24.96
CA ILE A 23 -22.26 -3.57 26.07
C ILE A 23 -23.36 -3.87 27.10
N ALA A 24 -24.20 -2.89 27.45
CA ALA A 24 -25.27 -3.07 28.43
C ALA A 24 -26.24 -4.22 28.13
N PRO A 25 -26.62 -4.52 26.87
CA PRO A 25 -27.48 -5.68 26.58
C PRO A 25 -26.79 -7.05 26.77
N LEU A 26 -25.46 -7.07 26.83
CA LEU A 26 -24.63 -8.29 26.87
C LEU A 26 -23.88 -8.47 28.19
N ALA A 27 -24.03 -7.55 29.13
CA ALA A 27 -23.30 -7.52 30.40
C ALA A 27 -24.24 -7.20 31.55
N SER A 28 -23.96 -7.75 32.74
CA SER A 28 -24.68 -7.34 33.94
C SER A 28 -24.42 -5.86 34.26
N ARG A 29 -25.32 -5.25 35.04
CA ARG A 29 -25.14 -3.86 35.49
C ARG A 29 -23.81 -3.66 36.23
N ARG A 30 -23.37 -4.65 37.01
CA ARG A 30 -22.09 -4.65 37.74
C ARG A 30 -20.89 -4.67 36.78
N THR A 31 -20.97 -5.45 35.71
CA THR A 31 -19.92 -5.54 34.69
C THR A 31 -19.85 -4.28 33.84
N LEU A 32 -20.99 -3.69 33.48
CA LEU A 32 -21.03 -2.40 32.78
C LEU A 32 -20.41 -1.25 33.61
N GLU A 33 -20.65 -1.26 34.92
CA GLU A 33 -20.09 -0.28 35.88
C GLU A 33 -18.56 -0.39 36.02
N LYS A 34 -17.97 -1.54 35.70
CA LYS A 34 -16.51 -1.74 35.64
C LYS A 34 -15.91 -1.41 34.27
N ILE A 35 -16.60 -1.81 33.20
CA ILE A 35 -16.20 -1.60 31.81
C ILE A 35 -16.13 -0.12 31.41
N LYS A 36 -17.20 0.63 31.74
CA LYS A 36 -17.35 2.03 31.32
C LYS A 36 -16.23 2.92 31.85
N PRO A 37 -15.86 2.88 33.16
CA PRO A 37 -14.72 3.66 33.66
C PRO A 37 -13.39 3.18 33.10
N TYR A 38 -13.18 1.88 32.85
CA TYR A 38 -11.96 1.37 32.22
C TYR A 38 -11.74 1.99 30.83
N LEU A 39 -12.72 1.87 29.92
CA LEU A 39 -12.61 2.44 28.57
C LEU A 39 -12.48 3.97 28.59
N THR A 40 -13.17 4.62 29.53
CA THR A 40 -13.06 6.08 29.71
C THR A 40 -11.67 6.47 30.20
N SER A 41 -11.05 5.69 31.09
CA SER A 41 -9.70 5.94 31.59
C SER A 41 -8.65 5.86 30.49
N LEU A 42 -8.78 4.91 29.55
CA LEU A 42 -7.88 4.80 28.39
C LEU A 42 -7.95 6.06 27.50
N VAL A 43 -9.14 6.65 27.34
CA VAL A 43 -9.32 7.91 26.59
C VAL A 43 -8.77 9.11 27.39
N THR A 44 -9.06 9.19 28.69
CA THR A 44 -8.63 10.29 29.56
C THR A 44 -7.10 10.35 29.67
N TYR A 45 -6.45 9.21 29.90
CA TYR A 45 -5.01 9.12 30.06
C TYR A 45 -4.27 8.88 28.73
N ARG A 46 -4.98 8.85 27.60
CA ARG A 46 -4.47 8.53 26.26
C ARG A 46 -3.60 7.26 26.23
N LYS A 47 -3.98 6.25 27.02
CA LYS A 47 -3.26 4.97 27.10
C LYS A 47 -3.80 4.01 26.05
N SER A 48 -2.89 3.31 25.39
CA SER A 48 -3.28 2.16 24.55
C SER A 48 -3.75 1.01 25.44
N PRO A 49 -4.72 0.19 24.99
CA PRO A 49 -5.03 -1.05 25.70
C PRO A 49 -3.79 -1.95 25.80
N PRO A 50 -3.73 -2.88 26.77
CA PRO A 50 -2.61 -3.79 26.89
C PRO A 50 -2.51 -4.68 25.64
N LEU A 51 -1.31 -4.75 25.06
CA LEU A 51 -1.03 -5.47 23.82
C LEU A 51 0.03 -6.54 24.02
N LEU A 52 -0.26 -7.76 23.57
CA LEU A 52 0.69 -8.87 23.47
C LEU A 52 0.91 -9.19 21.98
N ASN A 53 2.15 -9.06 21.49
CA ASN A 53 2.49 -9.31 20.07
C ASN A 53 1.60 -8.56 19.05
N ALA A 54 1.25 -7.30 19.33
CA ALA A 54 0.34 -6.46 18.52
C ALA A 54 -1.11 -6.97 18.43
N ARG A 55 -1.52 -7.85 19.35
CA ARG A 55 -2.90 -8.26 19.61
C ARG A 55 -3.34 -7.78 20.98
N ILE A 56 -4.65 -7.68 21.19
CA ILE A 56 -5.21 -7.32 22.50
C ILE A 56 -4.86 -8.42 23.49
N ASP A 57 -4.21 -8.04 24.59
CA ASP A 57 -3.99 -8.93 25.72
C ASP A 57 -5.31 -9.07 26.51
N TRP A 58 -6.14 -10.03 26.10
CA TRP A 58 -7.43 -10.25 26.74
C TRP A 58 -7.31 -10.58 28.22
N THR A 59 -6.26 -11.29 28.63
CA THR A 59 -5.99 -11.60 30.05
C THR A 59 -5.78 -10.32 30.85
N ALA A 60 -4.88 -9.43 30.42
CA ALA A 60 -4.67 -8.15 31.08
C ALA A 60 -5.90 -7.24 31.05
N VAL A 61 -6.68 -7.23 29.95
CA VAL A 61 -7.93 -6.45 29.87
C VAL A 61 -8.98 -6.98 30.86
N ILE A 62 -9.12 -8.29 30.99
CA ILE A 62 -10.07 -8.93 31.91
C ILE A 62 -9.70 -8.62 33.36
N ASP A 63 -8.41 -8.74 33.69
CA ASP A 63 -7.87 -8.47 35.02
C ASP A 63 -8.04 -6.99 35.39
N ASP A 64 -7.68 -6.07 34.48
CA ASP A 64 -7.85 -4.62 34.67
C ASP A 64 -9.32 -4.21 34.85
N CYS A 65 -10.24 -4.93 34.20
CA CYS A 65 -11.67 -4.69 34.31
C CYS A 65 -12.31 -5.45 35.50
N GLY A 66 -11.66 -6.49 36.04
CA GLY A 66 -12.22 -7.38 37.06
C GLY A 66 -13.51 -8.08 36.62
N ILE A 67 -13.54 -8.66 35.42
CA ILE A 67 -14.73 -9.28 34.77
C ILE A 67 -14.56 -10.77 34.44
N GLU A 68 -13.71 -11.47 35.20
CA GLU A 68 -13.30 -12.87 34.96
C GLU A 68 -14.49 -13.84 34.77
N ASP A 69 -15.57 -13.65 35.53
CA ASP A 69 -16.70 -14.59 35.59
C ASP A 69 -17.84 -14.33 34.58
N GLU A 70 -17.83 -13.20 33.85
CA GLU A 70 -18.97 -12.78 32.99
C GLU A 70 -18.58 -12.56 31.52
N ILE A 71 -17.39 -12.98 31.09
CA ILE A 71 -16.90 -12.65 29.75
C ILE A 71 -17.35 -13.64 28.65
N SER A 72 -18.42 -13.28 27.95
CA SER A 72 -18.90 -14.02 26.76
C SER A 72 -18.14 -13.69 25.49
N ALA A 73 -18.22 -14.56 24.47
CA ALA A 73 -17.60 -14.33 23.16
C ALA A 73 -18.16 -13.08 22.45
N ASP A 74 -19.47 -12.83 22.59
CA ASP A 74 -20.12 -11.65 22.03
C ASP A 74 -19.73 -10.37 22.76
N LEU A 75 -19.57 -10.44 24.08
CA LEU A 75 -19.06 -9.33 24.88
C LEU A 75 -17.61 -8.99 24.48
N LYS A 76 -16.73 -9.99 24.31
CA LYS A 76 -15.36 -9.80 23.76
C LYS A 76 -15.38 -9.12 22.40
N LYS A 77 -16.29 -9.53 21.50
CA LYS A 77 -16.42 -8.92 20.17
C LYS A 77 -16.79 -7.44 20.25
N GLN A 78 -17.75 -7.05 21.09
CA GLN A 78 -18.10 -5.64 21.28
C GLN A 78 -16.99 -4.86 21.99
N PHE A 79 -16.29 -5.49 22.95
CA PHE A 79 -15.13 -4.92 23.62
C PHE A 79 -14.00 -4.57 22.65
N ARG A 80 -13.69 -5.48 21.75
CA ARG A 80 -12.68 -5.30 20.71
C ARG A 80 -12.99 -4.08 19.84
N ILE A 81 -14.25 -3.91 19.45
CA ILE A 81 -14.68 -2.75 18.65
C ILE A 81 -14.39 -1.44 19.39
N ALA A 82 -14.63 -1.38 20.70
CA ALA A 82 -14.32 -0.21 21.53
C ALA A 82 -12.80 0.03 21.64
N LEU A 83 -12.01 -1.02 21.91
CA LEU A 83 -10.56 -0.94 22.05
C LEU A 83 -9.85 -0.55 20.73
N ASP A 84 -10.31 -1.08 19.60
CA ASP A 84 -9.81 -0.70 18.28
C ASP A 84 -10.14 0.76 17.95
N ALA A 85 -11.33 1.22 18.34
CA ALA A 85 -11.72 2.62 18.17
C ALA A 85 -10.83 3.57 18.98
N ILE A 86 -10.50 3.19 20.23
CA ILE A 86 -9.57 3.96 21.09
C ILE A 86 -8.17 3.97 20.46
N THR A 87 -7.65 2.82 20.04
CA THR A 87 -6.33 2.69 19.40
C THR A 87 -6.22 3.56 18.14
N ARG A 88 -7.27 3.55 17.29
CA ARG A 88 -7.34 4.42 16.10
C ARG A 88 -7.44 5.91 16.46
N TRP A 89 -8.22 6.28 17.47
CA TRP A 89 -8.31 7.66 17.95
C TRP A 89 -6.98 8.17 18.52
N LEU A 90 -6.16 7.28 19.10
CA LEU A 90 -4.80 7.58 19.55
C LEU A 90 -3.78 7.72 18.39
N GLY A 91 -4.18 7.39 17.16
CA GLY A 91 -3.29 7.42 15.99
C GLY A 91 -2.37 6.20 15.87
N ALA A 92 -2.65 5.11 16.60
CA ALA A 92 -1.91 3.86 16.53
C ALA A 92 -2.49 2.92 15.44
N PRO A 93 -1.66 2.07 14.81
CA PRO A 93 -2.12 1.14 13.79
C PRO A 93 -3.16 0.16 14.35
N ALA A 94 -4.12 -0.26 13.50
CA ALA A 94 -5.18 -1.19 13.86
C ALA A 94 -4.62 -2.52 14.40
N LEU A 95 -5.29 -3.08 15.43
CA LEU A 95 -4.89 -4.33 16.07
C LEU A 95 -5.18 -5.52 15.13
N SER A 96 -4.34 -6.55 15.20
CA SER A 96 -4.44 -7.72 14.30
C SER A 96 -5.55 -8.68 14.73
N GLU A 97 -6.25 -9.32 13.79
CA GLU A 97 -7.27 -10.33 14.09
C GLU A 97 -6.68 -11.61 14.73
N ASP A 98 -7.42 -12.19 15.67
CA ASP A 98 -7.14 -13.55 16.18
C ASP A 98 -7.45 -14.57 15.09
N GLY A 99 -6.39 -15.06 14.44
CA GLY A 99 -6.47 -16.11 13.42
C GLY A 99 -5.50 -15.93 12.24
N GLN A 100 -4.91 -14.75 12.05
CA GLN A 100 -3.93 -14.52 10.99
C GLN A 100 -2.52 -14.30 11.55
N VAL A 101 -1.57 -15.09 11.04
CA VAL A 101 -0.13 -14.95 11.29
C VAL A 101 0.33 -13.59 10.71
N PRO A 102 0.88 -12.66 11.51
CA PRO A 102 1.30 -11.37 11.00
C PRO A 102 2.65 -11.49 10.25
N LYS A 103 2.68 -11.08 8.97
CA LYS A 103 3.94 -10.74 8.28
C LYS A 103 4.52 -9.44 8.90
N PRO A 104 5.83 -9.37 9.21
CA PRO A 104 6.41 -8.20 9.86
C PRO A 104 6.52 -7.01 8.91
N ARG A 105 5.87 -5.89 9.26
CA ARG A 105 6.07 -4.56 8.65
C ARG A 105 7.23 -3.84 9.35
N ALA A 106 8.23 -3.43 8.59
CA ALA A 106 9.35 -2.63 9.05
C ALA A 106 8.90 -1.20 9.42
N ARG A 107 9.23 -0.76 10.63
CA ARG A 107 9.00 0.60 11.14
C ARG A 107 9.96 1.59 10.46
N GLN A 108 9.42 2.62 9.81
CA GLN A 108 10.16 3.83 9.46
C GLN A 108 10.13 4.78 10.67
N GLY A 109 11.28 5.02 11.27
CA GLY A 109 11.44 6.03 12.32
C GLY A 109 11.78 7.38 11.70
N SER A 110 10.92 8.36 11.91
CA SER A 110 11.24 9.77 11.69
C SER A 110 12.14 10.27 12.83
N ALA A 111 13.33 10.76 12.50
CA ALA A 111 14.11 11.60 13.38
C ALA A 111 14.43 12.89 12.62
N ALA A 112 13.60 13.91 12.83
CA ALA A 112 13.98 15.29 12.62
C ALA A 112 14.76 15.75 13.85
N ARG A 113 15.94 16.34 13.65
CA ARG A 113 16.48 17.41 14.50
C ARG A 113 17.60 18.14 13.78
N ASP A 114 17.30 19.42 13.56
CA ASP A 114 18.16 20.61 13.44
C ASP A 114 19.67 20.43 13.61
N ALA A 115 20.42 20.94 12.63
CA ALA A 115 21.48 21.93 12.85
C ALA A 115 21.94 22.51 11.50
N SER A 116 21.62 23.77 11.27
CA SER A 116 22.13 24.57 10.16
C SER A 116 23.38 25.36 10.56
N LYS A 117 24.42 25.30 9.70
CA LYS A 117 25.51 26.28 9.45
C LYS A 117 26.51 26.49 10.60
N VAL A 118 27.83 26.53 10.39
CA VAL A 118 28.59 27.46 9.53
C VAL A 118 29.97 26.89 9.14
N ASN A 119 30.30 27.09 7.86
CA ASN A 119 31.58 27.29 7.16
C ASN A 119 32.95 27.02 7.81
N GLY A 120 33.85 26.46 6.99
CA GLY A 120 35.30 26.61 7.14
C GLY A 120 36.11 25.73 6.18
N SER A 121 36.25 26.15 4.92
CA SER A 121 37.14 25.55 3.91
C SER A 121 38.62 25.63 4.30
N SER A 122 39.43 24.60 4.01
CA SER A 122 40.78 24.83 3.46
C SER A 122 41.39 23.60 2.76
N THR A 123 41.51 23.77 1.46
CA THR A 123 42.49 23.32 0.46
C THR A 123 43.87 22.76 0.89
N ARG A 124 44.25 21.69 0.18
CA ARG A 124 45.55 21.35 -0.46
C ARG A 124 46.85 21.11 0.36
N LYS A 125 47.36 19.87 0.17
CA LYS A 125 48.75 19.30 0.13
C LYS A 125 49.91 20.29 -0.22
N PRO A 126 51.23 19.99 -0.03
CA PRO A 126 51.91 18.67 0.01
C PRO A 126 53.17 18.47 0.92
N ARG A 127 53.46 17.18 1.21
CA ARG A 127 54.76 16.43 1.29
C ARG A 127 56.11 17.19 1.25
N ARG A 128 57.00 16.96 2.23
CA ARG A 128 58.42 16.49 2.05
C ARG A 128 59.25 16.28 3.36
N THR A 129 59.89 15.10 3.44
CA THR A 129 61.25 14.76 3.92
C THR A 129 61.86 15.33 5.22
N GLY A 130 62.42 14.44 6.06
CA GLY A 130 63.69 14.70 6.77
C GLY A 130 63.82 14.21 8.22
N ALA A 131 64.48 13.06 8.39
CA ALA A 131 65.38 12.60 9.47
C ALA A 131 65.17 12.98 10.98
N SER A 132 65.06 11.90 11.77
CA SER A 132 65.78 11.55 13.03
C SER A 132 65.66 12.44 14.29
N LEU A 133 65.12 11.86 15.38
CA LEU A 133 65.87 11.47 16.60
C LEU A 133 64.93 10.98 17.73
N ALA A 134 65.31 9.85 18.33
CA ALA A 134 65.10 9.37 19.71
C ALA A 134 63.67 9.23 20.34
N GLN A 135 63.48 8.07 20.96
CA GLN A 135 62.33 7.48 21.69
C GLN A 135 61.99 8.17 23.05
N PRO A 136 60.96 7.78 23.87
CA PRO A 136 60.20 6.50 23.93
C PRO A 136 58.69 6.56 24.25
N ASP A 137 58.10 5.34 24.24
CA ASP A 137 56.88 4.88 24.92
C ASP A 137 55.53 5.57 24.66
N SER A 138 54.77 4.97 23.73
CA SER A 138 53.35 4.72 23.99
C SER A 138 52.97 3.30 23.59
N THR A 139 52.54 2.56 24.60
CA THR A 139 51.67 1.39 24.59
C THR A 139 51.20 0.91 23.21
N ARG A 140 51.75 -0.24 22.77
CA ARG A 140 51.24 -1.01 21.65
C ARG A 140 49.76 -1.35 21.89
N VAL A 141 48.87 -0.61 21.25
CA VAL A 141 47.51 -1.09 20.99
C VAL A 141 47.67 -2.31 20.08
N SER A 142 47.21 -3.48 20.54
CA SER A 142 47.27 -4.71 19.75
C SER A 142 46.59 -4.48 18.41
N LYS A 143 47.34 -4.57 17.31
CA LYS A 143 46.74 -4.62 15.97
C LYS A 143 45.82 -5.84 15.96
N GLY A 144 44.53 -5.61 15.69
CA GLY A 144 43.57 -6.69 15.49
C GLY A 144 44.09 -7.71 14.46
N PRO A 145 43.54 -8.94 14.46
CA PRO A 145 44.01 -10.02 13.60
C PRO A 145 44.18 -9.54 12.17
N LYS A 146 45.34 -9.82 11.55
CA LYS A 146 45.56 -9.50 10.13
C LYS A 146 44.40 -10.12 9.32
N PRO A 147 43.76 -9.35 8.42
CA PRO A 147 42.64 -9.88 7.64
C PRO A 147 43.10 -11.13 6.88
N LYS A 148 42.33 -12.22 6.98
CA LYS A 148 42.60 -13.48 6.29
C LYS A 148 42.85 -13.22 4.80
N PRO A 149 43.80 -13.91 4.16
CA PRO A 149 44.02 -13.79 2.72
C PRO A 149 42.75 -14.17 1.97
N ILE A 150 42.39 -13.39 0.96
CA ILE A 150 41.21 -13.63 0.13
C ILE A 150 41.57 -14.75 -0.84
N GLN A 151 41.07 -15.96 -0.60
CA GLN A 151 41.13 -17.06 -1.56
C GLN A 151 40.09 -16.83 -2.65
N GLU A 152 40.35 -17.14 -3.92
CA GLU A 152 39.39 -16.88 -5.02
C GLU A 152 38.16 -17.80 -4.97
N PHE A 153 38.37 -19.07 -4.61
CA PHE A 153 37.32 -20.08 -4.42
C PHE A 153 37.48 -20.71 -3.03
N PRO A 154 36.69 -20.31 -2.02
CA PRO A 154 36.78 -20.89 -0.70
C PRO A 154 36.30 -22.35 -0.70
N GLU A 155 36.89 -23.19 0.15
CA GLU A 155 36.41 -24.56 0.38
C GLU A 155 35.15 -24.55 1.24
N ALA A 156 34.20 -25.44 0.91
CA ALA A 156 32.98 -25.59 1.68
C ALA A 156 33.28 -26.32 2.99
N LEU A 157 32.82 -25.77 4.11
CA LEU A 157 32.90 -26.39 5.44
C LEU A 157 31.97 -27.60 5.59
N PHE A 158 30.92 -27.66 4.77
CA PHE A 158 29.95 -28.76 4.74
C PHE A 158 29.25 -28.86 3.38
N ASP A 159 28.70 -30.05 3.10
CA ASP A 159 27.93 -30.34 1.87
C ASP A 159 26.52 -29.75 1.87
N VAL A 160 25.95 -29.56 0.68
CA VAL A 160 24.62 -28.94 0.53
C VAL A 160 23.54 -29.88 1.09
N ALA A 161 23.01 -29.53 2.26
CA ALA A 161 21.97 -30.31 2.95
C ALA A 161 20.55 -29.94 2.49
N HIS A 162 20.30 -28.68 2.17
CA HIS A 162 19.00 -28.16 1.72
C HIS A 162 19.19 -26.84 0.95
N ASP A 163 18.31 -26.56 0.00
CA ASP A 163 18.32 -25.32 -0.80
C ASP A 163 17.24 -24.33 -0.30
N PRO A 164 17.59 -23.21 0.35
CA PRO A 164 16.60 -22.29 0.91
C PRO A 164 15.80 -21.55 -0.18
N ASP A 165 14.50 -21.33 0.02
CA ASP A 165 13.62 -20.71 -0.99
C ASP A 165 13.85 -19.19 -1.19
N SER A 166 14.26 -18.48 -0.13
CA SER A 166 14.42 -17.02 -0.17
C SER A 166 15.86 -16.59 -0.42
N PHE A 167 16.04 -15.50 -1.16
CA PHE A 167 17.36 -14.91 -1.42
C PHE A 167 18.17 -14.66 -0.13
N GLN A 168 17.52 -14.10 0.90
CA GLN A 168 18.17 -13.84 2.18
C GLN A 168 18.68 -15.13 2.81
N ALA A 169 17.83 -16.15 2.91
CA ALA A 169 18.19 -17.42 3.52
C ALA A 169 19.30 -18.13 2.73
N ALA A 170 19.23 -18.10 1.40
CA ALA A 170 20.25 -18.69 0.53
C ALA A 170 21.60 -17.98 0.64
N LEU A 171 21.64 -16.65 0.66
CA LEU A 171 22.88 -15.89 0.83
C LEU A 171 23.52 -16.18 2.19
N ALA A 172 22.73 -16.12 3.27
CA ALA A 172 23.21 -16.44 4.61
C ALA A 172 23.68 -17.89 4.74
N TYR A 173 22.99 -18.83 4.08
CA TYR A 173 23.35 -20.25 4.05
C TYR A 173 24.71 -20.48 3.39
N HIS A 174 24.92 -19.95 2.18
CA HIS A 174 26.21 -20.13 1.49
C HIS A 174 27.35 -19.40 2.19
N MET A 175 27.12 -18.21 2.77
CA MET A 175 28.14 -17.56 3.60
C MET A 175 28.57 -18.41 4.79
N ARG A 176 27.62 -19.09 5.46
CA ARG A 176 27.93 -20.05 6.54
C ARG A 176 28.66 -21.28 6.02
N ARG A 177 28.23 -21.80 4.86
CA ARG A 177 28.85 -22.94 4.19
C ARG A 177 30.33 -22.70 3.90
N PHE A 178 30.71 -21.50 3.49
CA PHE A 178 32.09 -21.15 3.19
C PHE A 178 32.82 -20.45 4.35
N GLY A 179 32.18 -20.34 5.53
CA GLY A 179 32.78 -19.72 6.72
C GLY A 179 33.15 -18.25 6.57
N GLU A 180 32.48 -17.52 5.66
CA GLU A 180 32.82 -16.14 5.32
C GLU A 180 31.98 -15.13 6.10
N SER A 181 32.65 -14.10 6.63
CA SER A 181 31.96 -12.93 7.16
C SER A 181 31.51 -12.00 6.03
N TYR A 182 30.50 -11.16 6.28
CA TYR A 182 30.04 -10.18 5.28
C TYR A 182 31.15 -9.26 4.79
N TRP A 183 32.10 -8.91 5.68
CA TRP A 183 33.22 -8.03 5.34
C TRP A 183 34.28 -8.75 4.49
N GLN A 184 34.51 -10.05 4.76
CA GLN A 184 35.39 -10.88 3.93
C GLN A 184 34.81 -11.07 2.53
N LEU A 185 33.53 -11.42 2.45
CA LEU A 185 32.83 -11.51 1.18
C LEU A 185 32.93 -10.19 0.42
N TYR A 186 32.68 -9.06 1.10
CA TYR A 186 32.68 -7.72 0.48
C TYR A 186 34.01 -7.43 -0.19
N ARG A 187 35.10 -7.66 0.55
CA ARG A 187 36.45 -7.43 0.06
C ARG A 187 36.84 -8.40 -1.06
N ALA A 188 36.22 -9.57 -1.13
CA ALA A 188 36.48 -10.56 -2.16
C ALA A 188 35.75 -10.28 -3.48
N VAL A 189 34.55 -9.70 -3.45
CA VAL A 189 33.72 -9.53 -4.65
C VAL A 189 33.69 -8.11 -5.22
N VAL A 190 34.00 -7.09 -4.42
CA VAL A 190 34.04 -5.69 -4.86
C VAL A 190 35.43 -5.33 -5.37
N ARG A 191 35.49 -4.73 -6.57
CA ARG A 191 36.75 -4.25 -7.17
C ARG A 191 37.06 -2.82 -6.72
N LEU A 192 38.31 -2.39 -6.86
CA LEU A 192 38.81 -1.08 -6.41
C LEU A 192 38.14 0.11 -7.13
N ASP A 193 37.59 -0.11 -8.32
CA ASP A 193 36.93 0.88 -9.18
C ASP A 193 35.41 0.96 -8.97
N GLU A 194 34.85 0.16 -8.07
CA GLU A 194 33.40 0.05 -7.87
C GLU A 194 32.94 0.79 -6.61
N THR A 195 31.81 1.50 -6.71
CA THR A 195 31.22 2.29 -5.62
C THR A 195 30.23 1.49 -4.75
N PHE A 196 30.31 0.16 -4.75
CA PHE A 196 29.38 -0.69 -4.02
C PHE A 196 29.61 -0.56 -2.49
N ASP A 197 28.60 -0.14 -1.74
CA ASP A 197 28.72 0.08 -0.28
C ASP A 197 28.54 -1.23 0.50
N HIS A 198 29.48 -1.53 1.41
CA HIS A 198 29.43 -2.68 2.34
C HIS A 198 28.12 -2.77 3.15
N LYS A 199 27.48 -1.63 3.48
CA LYS A 199 26.19 -1.62 4.19
C LYS A 199 25.07 -2.24 3.35
N THR A 200 25.15 -2.16 2.03
CA THR A 200 24.17 -2.76 1.10
C THR A 200 24.18 -4.27 1.25
N MET A 201 25.36 -4.89 1.31
CA MET A 201 25.45 -6.34 1.50
C MET A 201 25.00 -6.78 2.90
N LEU A 202 25.28 -5.99 3.93
CA LEU A 202 24.76 -6.26 5.27
C LEU A 202 23.21 -6.20 5.28
N SER A 203 22.62 -5.25 4.57
CA SER A 203 21.17 -5.11 4.42
C SER A 203 20.54 -6.31 3.68
N TRP A 204 21.24 -6.89 2.69
CA TRP A 204 20.81 -8.12 2.01
C TRP A 204 20.76 -9.33 2.94
N ILE A 205 21.81 -9.52 3.74
CA ILE A 205 21.89 -10.62 4.73
C ILE A 205 20.82 -10.46 5.81
N GLN A 206 20.52 -9.23 6.21
CA GLN A 206 19.47 -8.92 7.19
C GLN A 206 18.04 -8.96 6.61
N GLY A 207 17.88 -9.16 5.29
CA GLY A 207 16.59 -9.16 4.62
C GLY A 207 15.91 -7.78 4.56
N LYS A 208 16.63 -6.70 4.84
CA LYS A 208 16.12 -5.32 4.80
C LYS A 208 16.00 -4.78 3.38
N SER A 209 16.80 -5.30 2.45
CA SER A 209 16.76 -4.94 1.04
C SER A 209 17.14 -6.14 0.17
N VAL A 210 16.81 -6.07 -1.11
CA VAL A 210 17.21 -7.05 -2.12
C VAL A 210 17.96 -6.36 -3.27
N PRO A 211 18.87 -7.07 -3.96
CA PRO A 211 19.54 -6.60 -5.18
C PRO A 211 18.52 -6.12 -6.23
N ARG A 212 18.71 -4.91 -6.77
CA ARG A 212 17.81 -4.32 -7.79
C ARG A 212 18.52 -3.62 -8.95
N SER A 213 19.84 -3.40 -8.85
CA SER A 213 20.60 -2.68 -9.87
C SER A 213 21.53 -3.59 -10.66
N VAL A 214 21.88 -3.19 -11.88
CA VAL A 214 22.89 -3.89 -12.71
C VAL A 214 24.20 -4.07 -11.92
N ALA A 215 24.63 -3.04 -11.19
CA ALA A 215 25.80 -3.13 -10.32
C ALA A 215 25.65 -4.19 -9.22
N SER A 216 24.47 -4.28 -8.59
CA SER A 216 24.19 -5.30 -7.56
C SER A 216 24.20 -6.71 -8.14
N PHE A 217 23.66 -6.90 -9.34
CA PHE A 217 23.64 -8.20 -10.01
C PHE A 217 25.03 -8.64 -10.47
N ARG A 218 25.91 -7.72 -10.88
CA ARG A 218 27.33 -8.03 -11.12
C ARG A 218 28.02 -8.57 -9.87
N ILE A 219 27.69 -8.03 -8.69
CA ILE A 219 28.19 -8.55 -7.41
C ILE A 219 27.61 -9.95 -7.15
N LEU A 220 26.31 -10.19 -7.39
CA LEU A 220 25.72 -11.52 -7.26
C LEU A 220 26.41 -12.55 -8.15
N SER A 221 26.62 -12.26 -9.45
CA SER A 221 27.29 -13.18 -10.37
C SER A 221 28.71 -13.54 -9.89
N ARG A 222 29.41 -12.60 -9.23
CA ARG A 222 30.72 -12.89 -8.62
C ARG A 222 30.63 -13.77 -7.38
N ILE A 223 29.60 -13.57 -6.55
CA ILE A 223 29.33 -14.44 -5.40
C ILE A 223 28.98 -15.86 -5.89
N GLU A 224 28.13 -15.98 -6.92
CA GLU A 224 27.77 -17.26 -7.54
C GLU A 224 29.02 -17.97 -8.06
N LYS A 225 29.86 -17.27 -8.84
CA LYS A 225 31.13 -17.82 -9.33
C LYS A 225 32.05 -18.25 -8.20
N ARG A 226 32.23 -17.41 -7.18
CA ARG A 226 33.08 -17.68 -6.01
C ARG A 226 32.64 -18.95 -5.27
N TYR A 227 31.33 -19.12 -5.08
CA TYR A 227 30.74 -20.28 -4.39
C TYR A 227 30.44 -21.46 -5.32
N ARG A 228 30.80 -21.35 -6.61
CA ARG A 228 30.55 -22.36 -7.66
C ARG A 228 29.07 -22.75 -7.75
N LEU A 229 28.19 -21.76 -7.62
CA LEU A 229 26.75 -21.91 -7.77
C LEU A 229 26.34 -21.78 -9.25
N PRO A 230 25.19 -22.35 -9.66
CA PRO A 230 24.64 -22.11 -10.99
C PRO A 230 24.43 -20.62 -11.27
N GLU A 231 24.64 -20.21 -12.51
CA GLU A 231 24.39 -18.82 -12.93
C GLU A 231 22.92 -18.45 -12.73
N GLY A 232 22.67 -17.31 -12.07
CA GLY A 232 21.31 -16.86 -11.77
C GLY A 232 20.64 -17.55 -10.57
N TYR A 233 21.37 -18.37 -9.82
CA TYR A 233 20.86 -19.03 -8.61
C TYR A 233 20.26 -18.05 -7.59
N PHE A 234 20.93 -16.92 -7.31
CA PHE A 234 20.37 -15.94 -6.38
C PHE A 234 19.21 -15.15 -6.98
N LYS A 235 19.23 -14.92 -8.30
CA LYS A 235 18.14 -14.23 -9.00
C LYS A 235 16.83 -15.01 -8.92
N ALA A 236 16.89 -16.33 -9.10
CA ALA A 236 15.73 -17.22 -8.99
C ALA A 236 15.05 -17.15 -7.60
N LYS A 237 15.76 -16.71 -6.56
CA LYS A 237 15.25 -16.61 -5.19
C LYS A 237 14.75 -15.21 -4.82
N LEU A 238 14.70 -14.29 -5.77
CA LEU A 238 14.19 -12.94 -5.58
C LEU A 238 12.65 -12.89 -5.72
N PRO A 239 11.95 -12.02 -4.97
CA PRO A 239 10.48 -11.91 -5.03
C PRO A 239 9.90 -11.51 -6.39
N HIS A 240 10.70 -10.86 -7.24
CA HIS A 240 10.27 -10.31 -8.53
C HIS A 240 11.29 -10.63 -9.63
N GLN A 241 11.32 -11.90 -10.04
CA GLN A 241 12.31 -12.43 -10.99
C GLN A 241 12.24 -11.78 -12.39
N ASN A 242 11.05 -11.32 -12.79
CA ASN A 242 10.79 -10.77 -14.13
C ASN A 242 10.92 -9.24 -14.20
N ARG A 243 11.42 -8.59 -13.14
CA ARG A 243 11.63 -7.13 -13.16
C ARG A 243 12.99 -6.81 -13.75
N SER A 244 12.99 -5.95 -14.77
CA SER A 244 14.19 -5.35 -15.33
C SER A 244 15.05 -4.66 -14.28
N LEU A 245 16.37 -4.74 -14.44
CA LEU A 245 17.35 -4.16 -13.53
C LEU A 245 17.42 -2.63 -13.65
N LEU A 246 17.68 -1.98 -12.52
CA LEU A 246 17.93 -0.54 -12.48
C LEU A 246 19.36 -0.20 -12.91
N GLY A 247 19.50 0.84 -13.74
CA GLY A 247 20.80 1.43 -14.07
C GLY A 247 21.47 0.91 -15.34
N HIS A 248 20.71 0.37 -16.30
CA HIS A 248 21.23 0.15 -17.65
C HIS A 248 21.73 1.48 -18.24
N ASP A 249 22.91 1.44 -18.85
CA ASP A 249 23.42 2.55 -19.65
C ASP A 249 22.66 2.62 -20.98
N LEU A 250 21.91 3.70 -21.15
CA LEU A 250 21.11 3.98 -22.33
C LEU A 250 21.66 5.16 -23.14
N GLY A 251 22.87 5.64 -22.85
CA GLY A 251 23.45 6.80 -23.54
C GLY A 251 22.59 8.06 -23.40
N ASP A 252 22.45 8.81 -24.50
CA ASP A 252 21.83 10.15 -24.58
C ASP A 252 20.29 10.14 -24.58
N ILE A 253 19.68 9.23 -23.82
CA ILE A 253 18.23 9.22 -23.60
C ILE A 253 17.86 10.12 -22.42
N SER A 254 16.81 10.94 -22.61
CA SER A 254 16.31 11.84 -21.55
C SER A 254 15.99 11.06 -20.26
N PRO A 255 16.21 11.64 -19.06
CA PRO A 255 15.94 10.94 -17.80
C PRO A 255 14.51 10.41 -17.65
N ALA A 256 13.52 11.10 -18.24
CA ALA A 256 12.11 10.70 -18.21
C ALA A 256 11.82 9.52 -19.14
N GLU A 257 12.44 9.49 -20.32
CA GLU A 257 12.32 8.38 -21.25
C GLU A 257 13.10 7.15 -20.77
N ARG A 258 14.31 7.34 -20.23
CA ARG A 258 15.11 6.28 -19.60
C ARG A 258 14.32 5.54 -18.52
N ARG A 259 13.60 6.27 -17.68
CA ARG A 259 12.73 5.69 -16.64
C ARG A 259 11.59 4.83 -17.21
N ARG A 260 11.00 5.22 -18.33
CA ARG A 260 9.93 4.46 -19.00
C ARG A 260 10.46 3.21 -19.72
N ILE A 261 11.62 3.33 -20.38
CA ILE A 261 12.24 2.21 -21.10
C ILE A 261 12.77 1.16 -20.12
N ALA A 262 13.41 1.60 -19.02
CA ALA A 262 14.14 0.73 -18.10
C ALA A 262 13.28 -0.40 -17.53
N VAL A 263 11.97 -0.25 -17.41
CA VAL A 263 11.07 -1.31 -16.89
C VAL A 263 10.91 -2.48 -17.88
N HIS A 264 11.17 -2.25 -19.16
CA HIS A 264 10.90 -3.19 -20.25
C HIS A 264 12.17 -3.80 -20.86
N LEU A 265 13.35 -3.54 -20.27
CA LEU A 265 14.60 -4.06 -20.78
C LEU A 265 14.88 -5.47 -20.24
N PRO A 266 15.54 -6.34 -21.03
CA PRO A 266 16.10 -7.58 -20.52
C PRO A 266 17.21 -7.33 -19.48
N ASP A 267 17.40 -8.28 -18.56
CA ASP A 267 18.41 -8.12 -17.50
C ASP A 267 19.85 -8.16 -18.04
N ASP A 268 20.07 -8.87 -19.13
CA ASP A 268 21.34 -8.97 -19.87
C ASP A 268 21.50 -7.83 -20.89
N PHE A 269 20.59 -6.85 -20.92
CA PHE A 269 20.61 -5.78 -21.91
C PHE A 269 21.98 -5.11 -22.04
N SER A 270 22.67 -4.86 -20.91
CA SER A 270 23.99 -4.21 -20.93
C SER A 270 25.13 -5.07 -21.48
N SER A 271 24.97 -6.39 -21.59
CA SER A 271 25.94 -7.29 -22.22
C SER A 271 25.69 -7.53 -23.70
N LEU A 272 24.53 -7.11 -24.23
CA LEU A 272 24.20 -7.29 -25.63
C LEU A 272 25.03 -6.36 -26.55
N PRO A 273 25.31 -6.79 -27.80
CA PRO A 273 25.92 -5.92 -28.82
C PRO A 273 25.14 -4.62 -29.00
N PHE A 274 25.84 -3.53 -29.35
CA PHE A 274 25.23 -2.20 -29.51
C PHE A 274 24.02 -2.23 -30.46
N SER A 275 24.14 -2.90 -31.61
CA SER A 275 23.04 -3.06 -32.58
C SER A 275 21.80 -3.71 -31.98
N LYS A 276 21.97 -4.74 -31.14
CA LYS A 276 20.86 -5.43 -30.47
C LYS A 276 20.24 -4.57 -29.38
N ARG A 277 21.06 -3.80 -28.65
CA ARG A 277 20.58 -2.84 -27.64
C ARG A 277 19.72 -1.74 -28.29
N GLU A 278 20.15 -1.20 -29.42
CA GLU A 278 19.41 -0.22 -30.20
C GLU A 278 18.09 -0.79 -30.72
N GLU A 279 18.11 -2.00 -31.28
CA GLU A 279 16.91 -2.72 -31.73
C GLU A 279 15.88 -2.89 -30.60
N ILE A 280 16.32 -3.30 -29.41
CA ILE A 280 15.45 -3.47 -28.24
C ILE A 280 14.87 -2.13 -27.79
N VAL A 281 15.69 -1.09 -27.69
CA VAL A 281 15.24 0.26 -27.29
C VAL A 281 14.21 0.80 -28.28
N ASP A 282 14.46 0.65 -29.57
CA ASP A 282 13.55 1.10 -30.62
C ASP A 282 12.25 0.29 -30.66
N TRP A 283 12.32 -1.01 -30.40
CA TRP A 283 11.13 -1.84 -30.23
C TRP A 283 10.32 -1.38 -29.01
N VAL A 284 10.94 -1.17 -27.86
CA VAL A 284 10.26 -0.67 -26.64
C VAL A 284 9.64 0.70 -26.90
N ARG A 285 10.37 1.61 -27.54
CA ARG A 285 9.85 2.92 -27.95
C ARG A 285 8.61 2.76 -28.80
N ARG A 286 8.70 2.02 -29.90
CA ARG A 286 7.63 1.87 -30.89
C ARG A 286 6.41 1.16 -30.32
N VAL A 287 6.62 0.01 -29.69
CA VAL A 287 5.57 -0.91 -29.29
C VAL A 287 4.98 -0.55 -27.92
N ILE A 288 5.84 -0.23 -26.96
CA ILE A 288 5.45 -0.07 -25.56
C ILE A 288 5.25 1.40 -25.18
N ILE A 289 6.07 2.35 -25.66
CA ILE A 289 6.01 3.76 -25.22
C ILE A 289 5.13 4.61 -26.14
N SER A 290 5.42 4.67 -27.43
CA SER A 290 4.57 5.36 -28.42
C SER A 290 3.28 4.61 -28.70
N GLY A 291 3.26 3.30 -28.41
CA GLY A 291 2.04 2.51 -28.38
C GLY A 291 1.51 2.11 -29.76
N THR A 292 2.16 1.14 -30.41
CA THR A 292 1.51 0.40 -31.50
C THR A 292 0.61 -0.71 -31.01
N THR A 293 0.69 -1.10 -29.73
CA THR A 293 -0.24 -2.06 -29.13
C THR A 293 -1.64 -1.46 -29.00
N ASP A 294 -2.65 -2.29 -29.23
CA ASP A 294 -4.06 -1.86 -29.13
C ASP A 294 -4.39 -1.34 -27.73
N TYR A 295 -3.77 -1.89 -26.69
CA TYR A 295 -3.93 -1.41 -25.31
C TYR A 295 -3.40 0.01 -25.10
N ARG A 296 -2.23 0.37 -25.64
CA ARG A 296 -1.71 1.75 -25.53
C ARG A 296 -2.53 2.74 -26.35
N ARG A 297 -3.00 2.34 -27.53
CA ARG A 297 -3.95 3.14 -28.32
C ARG A 297 -5.25 3.34 -27.57
N PHE A 298 -5.74 2.31 -26.88
CA PHE A 298 -6.87 2.40 -25.97
C PHE A 298 -6.57 3.38 -24.83
N GLN A 299 -5.48 3.23 -24.07
CA GLN A 299 -5.12 4.16 -22.99
C GLN A 299 -5.04 5.62 -23.46
N ALA A 300 -4.43 5.86 -24.62
CA ALA A 300 -4.29 7.21 -25.19
C ALA A 300 -5.64 7.78 -25.69
N LYS A 301 -6.58 6.94 -26.11
CA LYS A 301 -7.96 7.36 -26.47
C LYS A 301 -8.83 7.54 -25.23
N ALA A 302 -8.76 6.61 -24.28
CA ALA A 302 -9.48 6.57 -23.00
C ALA A 302 -9.17 7.81 -22.15
N SER A 303 -7.89 8.16 -22.01
CA SER A 303 -7.47 9.39 -21.29
C SER A 303 -7.96 10.70 -21.91
N LYS A 304 -8.49 10.72 -23.14
CA LYS A 304 -9.14 11.90 -23.73
C LYS A 304 -10.64 11.94 -23.45
N GLN A 305 -11.24 10.81 -23.08
CA GLN A 305 -12.68 10.66 -22.88
C GLN A 305 -12.99 10.80 -21.40
N ARG A 306 -13.16 12.04 -20.95
CA ARG A 306 -13.56 12.33 -19.57
C ARG A 306 -15.06 12.10 -19.44
N TYR A 307 -15.48 11.36 -18.41
CA TYR A 307 -16.90 11.13 -18.14
C TYR A 307 -17.23 10.94 -16.66
N ALA A 308 -16.24 10.90 -15.77
CA ALA A 308 -16.49 10.76 -14.34
C ALA A 308 -17.39 11.91 -13.84
N ILE A 309 -18.21 11.60 -12.85
CA ILE A 309 -18.91 12.59 -12.05
C ILE A 309 -18.01 12.98 -10.86
N ARG A 310 -17.86 14.27 -10.61
CA ARG A 310 -17.13 14.79 -9.44
C ARG A 310 -18.05 14.91 -8.25
N PHE A 311 -17.52 14.76 -7.05
CA PHE A 311 -18.25 14.94 -5.80
C PHE A 311 -17.71 16.16 -5.04
N PRO A 312 -18.21 17.38 -5.33
CA PRO A 312 -17.73 18.59 -4.68
C PRO A 312 -17.88 18.51 -3.16
N GLY A 313 -16.85 18.92 -2.43
CA GLY A 313 -16.87 18.93 -0.96
C GLY A 313 -16.64 17.58 -0.28
N VAL A 314 -16.58 16.48 -1.04
CA VAL A 314 -16.18 15.16 -0.52
C VAL A 314 -14.70 14.93 -0.83
N THR A 315 -13.83 15.66 -0.13
CA THR A 315 -12.38 15.41 -0.17
C THR A 315 -12.00 14.66 1.10
N TYR A 316 -11.57 13.40 0.96
CA TYR A 316 -11.02 12.63 2.07
C TYR A 316 -9.53 12.47 1.85
N GLY A 317 -8.74 13.13 2.70
CA GLY A 317 -7.30 13.01 2.72
C GLY A 317 -6.55 13.92 1.76
N GLY A 318 -6.27 15.16 2.20
CA GLY A 318 -5.13 16.03 1.82
C GLY A 318 -4.87 16.39 0.34
N GLY A 319 -5.20 15.54 -0.62
CA GLY A 319 -5.21 15.82 -2.03
C GLY A 319 -6.41 16.69 -2.34
N SER A 320 -6.16 17.98 -2.54
CA SER A 320 -7.00 18.78 -3.42
C SER A 320 -7.31 17.91 -4.65
N LEU A 321 -8.58 17.83 -5.05
CA LEU A 321 -8.99 17.41 -6.39
C LEU A 321 -8.50 18.47 -7.40
N SER A 322 -7.19 18.73 -7.39
CA SER A 322 -6.50 19.54 -8.36
C SER A 322 -6.76 18.90 -9.71
N PRO A 323 -7.06 19.68 -10.76
CA PRO A 323 -6.77 19.23 -12.10
C PRO A 323 -5.33 18.72 -12.05
N ARG A 324 -5.10 17.42 -12.26
CA ARG A 324 -3.76 16.88 -12.51
C ARG A 324 -3.34 17.38 -13.90
N GLU A 325 -3.18 18.70 -14.03
CA GLU A 325 -2.31 19.28 -15.03
C GLU A 325 -0.89 18.93 -14.59
N HIS A 326 -0.31 17.95 -15.30
CA HIS A 326 1.07 17.50 -15.19
C HIS A 326 1.48 16.79 -13.89
N SER A 327 1.08 15.53 -13.74
CA SER A 327 1.84 14.56 -12.93
C SER A 327 2.33 13.39 -13.78
N LEU A 328 3.14 13.70 -14.80
CA LEU A 328 4.09 12.73 -15.37
C LEU A 328 5.32 12.53 -14.45
N ALA A 329 5.35 13.18 -13.28
CA ALA A 329 6.53 13.32 -12.42
C ALA A 329 6.41 12.72 -11.01
N GLU A 330 5.23 12.31 -10.53
CA GLU A 330 5.05 11.86 -9.13
C GLU A 330 4.62 10.40 -8.93
N SER A 331 4.70 9.55 -9.95
CA SER A 331 4.34 8.13 -9.84
C SER A 331 5.48 7.19 -9.37
N ILE A 332 6.58 7.69 -8.79
CA ILE A 332 7.81 6.88 -8.69
C ILE A 332 8.34 6.62 -7.27
N HIS A 333 7.69 7.10 -6.20
CA HIS A 333 8.15 6.79 -4.83
C HIS A 333 7.28 5.89 -3.96
N ASN A 334 6.12 5.43 -4.43
CA ASN A 334 5.37 4.41 -3.72
C ASN A 334 5.68 3.00 -4.24
N THR A 335 6.15 2.18 -3.31
CA THR A 335 6.24 0.72 -3.36
C THR A 335 5.17 0.12 -4.27
N ALA A 336 5.61 -0.64 -5.27
CA ALA A 336 4.77 -1.37 -6.22
C ALA A 336 3.88 -2.41 -5.53
N ALA A 337 2.82 -1.97 -4.86
CA ALA A 337 1.52 -2.47 -5.20
C ALA A 337 1.23 -1.93 -6.60
N GLU A 338 0.96 -2.80 -7.56
CA GLU A 338 0.39 -2.40 -8.84
C GLU A 338 -0.95 -1.73 -8.54
N SER A 339 -0.93 -0.41 -8.30
CA SER A 339 -2.11 0.41 -8.51
C SER A 339 -2.32 0.38 -10.01
N PHE A 340 -3.16 -0.57 -10.45
CA PHE A 340 -3.74 -0.58 -11.79
C PHE A 340 -4.59 0.69 -11.92
N GLU A 341 -3.93 1.84 -12.07
CA GLU A 341 -4.58 3.11 -12.34
C GLU A 341 -5.30 2.94 -13.68
N ASP A 342 -6.62 2.89 -13.62
CA ASP A 342 -7.48 2.77 -14.79
C ASP A 342 -7.22 3.98 -15.72
N PRO A 343 -6.95 3.77 -17.02
CA PRO A 343 -6.70 4.85 -17.96
C PRO A 343 -7.85 5.87 -18.10
N ASP A 344 -9.05 5.53 -17.62
CA ASP A 344 -10.20 6.43 -17.52
C ASP A 344 -10.15 7.35 -16.25
N LEU A 345 -9.20 7.17 -15.32
CA LEU A 345 -9.06 7.98 -14.09
C LEU A 345 -8.57 9.40 -14.39
N LEU A 346 -9.51 10.26 -14.78
CA LEU A 346 -9.31 11.71 -14.86
C LEU A 346 -10.49 12.45 -14.22
N SER A 347 -10.17 13.60 -13.62
CA SER A 347 -11.13 14.49 -12.97
C SER A 347 -12.38 14.71 -13.83
N GLY A 348 -13.54 14.55 -13.20
CA GLY A 348 -14.83 14.45 -13.86
C GLY A 348 -15.27 15.69 -14.65
N VAL A 349 -16.19 15.48 -15.59
CA VAL A 349 -16.71 16.52 -16.50
C VAL A 349 -17.86 17.29 -15.87
N VAL A 350 -18.62 16.63 -15.01
CA VAL A 350 -19.86 17.15 -14.43
C VAL A 350 -19.84 16.94 -12.93
N ASP A 351 -20.31 17.94 -12.19
CA ASP A 351 -20.46 17.82 -10.75
C ASP A 351 -21.70 17.01 -10.39
N ALA A 352 -21.59 16.21 -9.34
CA ALA A 352 -22.68 15.39 -8.83
C ALA A 352 -23.86 16.30 -8.44
N PRO A 353 -25.09 15.92 -8.82
CA PRO A 353 -26.28 16.56 -8.29
C PRO A 353 -26.25 16.59 -6.76
N PRO A 354 -26.80 17.63 -6.11
CA PRO A 354 -26.70 17.79 -4.66
C PRO A 354 -27.11 16.55 -3.86
N ARG A 355 -28.15 15.84 -4.32
CA ARG A 355 -28.61 14.59 -3.70
C ARG A 355 -27.52 13.51 -3.74
N LEU A 356 -27.02 13.19 -4.94
CA LEU A 356 -25.98 12.19 -5.13
C LEU A 356 -24.68 12.56 -4.38
N ALA A 357 -24.38 13.86 -4.29
CA ALA A 357 -23.24 14.36 -3.51
C ALA A 357 -23.40 14.12 -2.00
N ILE A 358 -24.59 14.35 -1.46
CA ILE A 358 -24.92 14.04 -0.05
C ILE A 358 -24.82 12.54 0.20
N GLU A 359 -25.39 11.72 -0.67
CA GLU A 359 -25.31 10.25 -0.55
C GLU A 359 -23.85 9.75 -0.52
N MET A 360 -22.98 10.29 -1.38
CA MET A 360 -21.55 9.99 -1.35
C MET A 360 -20.90 10.45 -0.04
N ALA A 361 -21.18 11.67 0.42
CA ALA A 361 -20.64 12.18 1.67
C ALA A 361 -21.06 11.30 2.86
N ASP A 362 -22.30 10.83 2.86
CA ASP A 362 -22.84 9.94 3.89
C ASP A 362 -22.21 8.55 3.87
N LEU A 363 -22.00 7.98 2.69
CA LEU A 363 -21.26 6.72 2.54
C LEU A 363 -19.84 6.86 3.07
N ILE A 364 -19.12 7.92 2.69
CA ILE A 364 -17.74 8.16 3.14
C ILE A 364 -17.71 8.36 4.64
N ARG A 365 -18.61 9.16 5.20
CA ARG A 365 -18.78 9.33 6.65
C ARG A 365 -19.01 7.99 7.33
N PHE A 366 -19.90 7.16 6.80
CA PHE A 366 -20.18 5.83 7.34
C PHE A 366 -18.95 4.90 7.28
N LYS A 367 -18.24 4.82 6.14
CA LYS A 367 -17.11 3.90 5.94
C LYS A 367 -15.80 4.36 6.59
N THR A 368 -15.65 5.64 6.90
CA THR A 368 -14.42 6.19 7.52
C THR A 368 -14.56 6.49 9.01
N SER A 369 -15.79 6.57 9.55
CA SER A 369 -16.00 6.87 10.97
C SER A 369 -15.30 5.86 11.90
N THR A 370 -14.67 6.33 12.97
CA THR A 370 -13.99 5.47 13.95
C THR A 370 -14.95 4.51 14.66
N LEU A 371 -16.12 5.02 15.02
CA LEU A 371 -17.26 4.27 15.58
C LEU A 371 -18.46 4.46 14.65
N THR A 372 -19.21 3.39 14.42
CA THR A 372 -20.47 3.48 13.65
C THR A 372 -21.47 4.36 14.38
N ALA A 373 -22.31 5.04 13.60
CA ALA A 373 -23.43 5.77 14.17
C ALA A 373 -24.38 4.80 14.89
N ILE A 374 -25.14 5.36 15.83
CA ILE A 374 -26.10 4.60 16.64
C ILE A 374 -27.13 3.95 15.73
N GLY A 375 -27.47 2.68 16.02
CA GLY A 375 -28.41 1.90 15.20
C GLY A 375 -27.80 1.31 13.94
N LEU A 376 -26.62 1.79 13.51
CA LEU A 376 -25.94 1.26 12.34
C LEU A 376 -24.90 0.19 12.69
N GLN A 377 -24.82 -0.83 11.86
CA GLN A 377 -23.78 -1.85 11.86
C GLN A 377 -22.89 -1.67 10.63
N ARG A 378 -21.59 -1.93 10.76
CA ARG A 378 -20.65 -1.80 9.65
C ARG A 378 -19.62 -2.91 9.70
N ASN A 379 -19.31 -3.43 8.53
CA ASN A 379 -18.15 -4.28 8.33
C ASN A 379 -17.03 -3.49 7.62
N GLY A 380 -15.82 -3.59 8.18
CA GLY A 380 -14.63 -2.90 7.69
C GLY A 380 -14.65 -1.38 7.91
N VAL A 381 -13.46 -0.78 7.84
CA VAL A 381 -13.27 0.67 7.86
C VAL A 381 -12.38 1.02 6.68
N TRP A 382 -12.75 2.04 5.91
CA TRP A 382 -11.88 2.56 4.86
C TRP A 382 -10.83 3.48 5.48
N GLY A 383 -9.57 3.25 5.09
CA GLY A 383 -8.49 4.22 5.30
C GLY A 383 -8.58 5.36 4.28
N GLU A 384 -7.66 6.31 4.39
CA GLU A 384 -7.60 7.50 3.55
C GLU A 384 -7.51 7.20 2.06
N GLU A 385 -6.50 6.40 1.69
CA GLU A 385 -6.28 5.98 0.30
C GLU A 385 -7.47 5.20 -0.26
N THR A 386 -8.03 4.29 0.54
CA THR A 386 -9.19 3.49 0.13
C THR A 386 -10.40 4.38 -0.11
N ALA A 387 -10.65 5.35 0.77
CA ALA A 387 -11.77 6.28 0.62
C ALA A 387 -11.62 7.12 -0.65
N SER A 388 -10.43 7.69 -0.90
CA SER A 388 -10.13 8.45 -2.11
C SER A 388 -10.36 7.61 -3.37
N GLN A 389 -9.80 6.39 -3.40
CA GLN A 389 -9.98 5.45 -4.51
C GLN A 389 -11.46 5.14 -4.75
N LYS A 390 -12.26 4.89 -3.70
CA LYS A 390 -13.68 4.60 -3.87
C LYS A 390 -14.49 5.78 -4.39
N ILE A 391 -14.14 7.02 -4.03
CA ILE A 391 -14.77 8.22 -4.59
C ILE A 391 -14.55 8.27 -6.11
N GLU A 392 -13.32 8.04 -6.58
CA GLU A 392 -12.99 8.04 -8.01
C GLU A 392 -13.71 6.91 -8.76
N HIS A 393 -13.67 5.68 -8.22
CA HIS A 393 -14.29 4.51 -8.83
C HIS A 393 -15.81 4.69 -9.00
N LEU A 394 -16.49 5.16 -7.95
CA LEU A 394 -17.92 5.42 -7.99
C LEU A 394 -18.25 6.61 -8.88
N GLY A 395 -17.39 7.64 -8.91
CA GLY A 395 -17.50 8.76 -9.85
C GLY A 395 -17.46 8.32 -11.31
N LEU A 396 -16.57 7.38 -11.66
CA LEU A 396 -16.54 6.78 -12.99
C LEU A 396 -17.79 5.94 -13.27
N MET A 397 -18.24 5.12 -12.33
CA MET A 397 -19.45 4.31 -12.51
C MET A 397 -20.69 5.16 -12.77
N PHE A 398 -20.96 6.16 -11.93
CA PHE A 398 -22.09 7.08 -12.15
C PHE A 398 -21.91 7.93 -13.41
N GLY A 399 -20.66 8.29 -13.75
CA GLY A 399 -20.34 8.93 -15.01
C GLY A 399 -20.70 8.09 -16.24
N ALA A 400 -20.43 6.78 -16.20
CA ALA A 400 -20.79 5.86 -17.28
C ALA A 400 -22.31 5.73 -17.43
N LEU A 401 -23.05 5.68 -16.31
CA LEU A 401 -24.51 5.70 -16.32
C LEU A 401 -25.07 6.99 -16.93
N ALA A 402 -24.48 8.14 -16.59
CA ALA A 402 -24.93 9.45 -17.07
C ALA A 402 -24.58 9.73 -18.53
N ALA A 403 -23.45 9.22 -19.01
CA ALA A 403 -22.93 9.56 -20.31
C ALA A 403 -23.88 9.13 -21.44
N SER A 404 -23.93 9.93 -22.51
CA SER A 404 -24.83 9.68 -23.64
C SER A 404 -24.49 8.35 -24.36
N PRO A 405 -25.50 7.55 -24.76
CA PRO A 405 -25.31 6.37 -25.60
C PRO A 405 -24.73 6.68 -26.97
N SER A 406 -25.04 7.85 -27.53
CA SER A 406 -24.53 8.31 -28.83
C SER A 406 -23.17 9.01 -28.74
N GLY A 407 -22.66 9.25 -27.53
CA GLY A 407 -21.36 9.87 -27.32
C GLY A 407 -20.19 8.89 -27.44
N ASN A 408 -18.96 9.42 -27.43
CA ASN A 408 -17.74 8.61 -27.46
C ASN A 408 -17.63 7.59 -26.32
N VAL A 409 -18.26 7.89 -25.19
CA VAL A 409 -18.30 7.04 -24.00
C VAL A 409 -19.27 5.87 -24.16
N LYS A 410 -20.31 6.04 -24.99
CA LYS A 410 -21.42 5.09 -25.18
C LYS A 410 -22.06 4.69 -23.84
N GLY A 411 -22.30 5.67 -22.97
CA GLY A 411 -22.88 5.41 -21.65
C GLY A 411 -24.36 5.04 -21.72
N ARG A 412 -25.02 4.90 -20.56
CA ARG A 412 -26.44 4.49 -20.52
C ARG A 412 -27.40 5.63 -20.87
N GLY A 413 -27.03 6.87 -20.59
CA GLY A 413 -27.88 8.06 -20.78
C GLY A 413 -28.88 8.31 -19.65
N VAL A 414 -28.61 7.81 -18.44
CA VAL A 414 -29.47 8.04 -17.28
C VAL A 414 -29.42 9.53 -16.91
N PRO A 415 -30.57 10.22 -16.78
CA PRO A 415 -30.57 11.62 -16.35
C PRO A 415 -29.90 11.79 -14.99
N LEU A 416 -29.09 12.84 -14.83
CA LEU A 416 -28.38 13.11 -13.57
C LEU A 416 -29.33 13.16 -12.35
N SER A 417 -30.55 13.67 -12.53
CA SER A 417 -31.56 13.75 -11.47
C SER A 417 -32.09 12.40 -10.96
N GLN A 418 -31.88 11.33 -11.73
CA GLN A 418 -32.25 9.95 -11.41
C GLN A 418 -31.08 9.13 -10.84
N LEU A 419 -29.86 9.68 -10.83
CA LEU A 419 -28.71 9.00 -10.23
C LEU A 419 -28.83 9.00 -8.71
N THR A 420 -28.74 7.81 -8.14
CA THR A 420 -28.71 7.57 -6.69
C THR A 420 -27.92 6.30 -6.42
N PHE A 421 -27.31 6.19 -5.24
CA PHE A 421 -26.72 4.96 -4.74
C PHE A 421 -27.74 3.82 -4.60
N GLY A 422 -29.04 4.14 -4.48
CA GLY A 422 -30.11 3.15 -4.53
C GLY A 422 -30.11 2.33 -5.82
N LEU A 423 -29.52 2.80 -6.92
CA LEU A 423 -29.38 2.00 -8.15
C LEU A 423 -28.47 0.79 -7.97
N LEU A 424 -27.51 0.84 -7.03
CA LEU A 424 -26.45 -0.15 -6.89
C LEU A 424 -26.91 -1.45 -6.18
N ILE A 425 -28.15 -1.55 -5.74
CA ILE A 425 -28.71 -2.82 -5.25
C ILE A 425 -29.21 -3.71 -6.37
N PHE A 426 -29.48 -3.15 -7.55
CA PHE A 426 -30.09 -3.86 -8.67
C PHE A 426 -29.02 -4.56 -9.52
N PRO A 427 -29.11 -5.90 -9.70
CA PRO A 427 -28.14 -6.65 -10.50
C PRO A 427 -28.00 -6.14 -11.94
N GLY A 428 -29.12 -5.75 -12.57
CA GLY A 428 -29.11 -5.25 -13.96
C GLY A 428 -28.19 -4.05 -14.19
N VAL A 429 -28.00 -3.19 -13.17
CA VAL A 429 -27.05 -2.07 -13.23
C VAL A 429 -25.60 -2.57 -13.28
N TRP A 430 -25.28 -3.60 -12.50
CA TRP A 430 -23.94 -4.21 -12.47
C TRP A 430 -23.66 -5.00 -13.74
N ASP A 431 -24.62 -5.80 -14.20
CA ASP A 431 -24.51 -6.57 -15.44
C ASP A 431 -24.24 -5.65 -16.63
N TRP A 432 -25.02 -4.58 -16.75
CA TRP A 432 -24.78 -3.57 -17.77
C TRP A 432 -23.41 -2.90 -17.63
N TYR A 433 -23.02 -2.49 -16.42
CA TYR A 433 -21.74 -1.82 -16.20
C TYR A 433 -20.54 -2.72 -16.58
N LEU A 434 -20.59 -4.00 -16.23
CA LEU A 434 -19.56 -4.98 -16.58
C LEU A 434 -19.50 -5.21 -18.09
N GLN A 435 -20.64 -5.43 -18.75
CA GLN A 435 -20.70 -5.59 -20.20
C GLN A 435 -20.23 -4.33 -20.94
N TRP A 436 -20.64 -3.16 -20.46
CA TRP A 436 -20.23 -1.87 -21.01
C TRP A 436 -18.70 -1.69 -20.91
N ARG A 437 -18.10 -2.03 -19.77
CA ARG A 437 -16.63 -1.98 -19.58
C ARG A 437 -15.92 -2.96 -20.50
N GLU A 438 -16.43 -4.19 -20.63
CA GLU A 438 -15.89 -5.19 -21.54
C GLU A 438 -15.95 -4.70 -22.99
N GLN A 439 -17.09 -4.20 -23.46
CA GLN A 439 -17.25 -3.70 -24.82
C GLN A 439 -16.36 -2.48 -25.11
N ARG A 440 -16.15 -1.62 -24.11
CA ARG A 440 -15.34 -0.41 -24.23
C ARG A 440 -13.83 -0.72 -24.27
N ARG A 441 -13.37 -1.68 -23.46
CA ARG A 441 -11.94 -2.01 -23.32
C ARG A 441 -11.50 -3.24 -24.13
N GLY A 442 -12.42 -4.15 -24.42
CA GLY A 442 -12.22 -5.43 -25.12
C GLY A 442 -11.87 -6.62 -24.22
N PHE A 443 -11.77 -6.44 -22.90
CA PHE A 443 -11.41 -7.49 -21.92
C PHE A 443 -11.70 -7.02 -20.49
N TYR A 444 -11.74 -7.96 -19.53
CA TYR A 444 -11.83 -7.70 -18.08
C TYR A 444 -10.45 -7.49 -17.42
N THR A 445 -10.39 -6.70 -16.36
CA THR A 445 -9.20 -6.52 -15.52
C THR A 445 -9.58 -6.63 -14.05
N LYS A 446 -8.58 -6.47 -13.18
CA LYS A 446 -8.78 -6.39 -11.73
C LYS A 446 -9.74 -5.27 -11.30
N TRP A 447 -9.96 -4.26 -12.15
CA TRP A 447 -10.93 -3.21 -11.88
C TRP A 447 -12.34 -3.77 -11.63
N GLU A 448 -12.80 -4.70 -12.47
CA GLU A 448 -14.15 -5.25 -12.34
C GLU A 448 -14.28 -6.12 -11.08
N GLU A 449 -13.23 -6.85 -10.72
CA GLU A 449 -13.14 -7.54 -9.42
C GLU A 449 -13.26 -6.53 -8.26
N ASP A 450 -12.48 -5.45 -8.29
CA ASP A 450 -12.51 -4.41 -7.25
C ASP A 450 -13.86 -3.70 -7.15
N MET A 451 -14.56 -3.50 -8.28
CA MET A 451 -15.89 -2.91 -8.32
C MET A 451 -16.96 -3.87 -7.78
N LEU A 452 -16.87 -5.17 -8.06
CA LEU A 452 -17.76 -6.17 -7.47
C LEU A 452 -17.54 -6.34 -5.97
N MET A 453 -16.29 -6.20 -5.50
CA MET A 453 -16.01 -6.13 -4.06
C MET A 453 -16.63 -4.89 -3.41
N VAL A 454 -16.68 -3.75 -4.12
CA VAL A 454 -17.44 -2.57 -3.68
C VAL A 454 -18.93 -2.89 -3.62
N ALA A 455 -19.50 -3.48 -4.67
CA ALA A 455 -20.89 -3.90 -4.73
C ALA A 455 -21.24 -4.75 -3.50
N GLN A 456 -20.48 -5.81 -3.25
CA GLN A 456 -20.65 -6.69 -2.10
C GLN A 456 -20.60 -5.93 -0.77
N SER A 457 -19.68 -4.97 -0.64
CA SER A 457 -19.54 -4.16 0.58
C SER A 457 -20.68 -3.17 0.83
N LEU A 458 -21.43 -2.84 -0.23
CA LEU A 458 -22.56 -1.91 -0.25
C LEU A 458 -23.93 -2.62 -0.19
N THR A 459 -23.99 -3.92 -0.45
CA THR A 459 -25.25 -4.69 -0.49
C THR A 459 -25.34 -5.84 0.52
N ARG A 460 -24.28 -6.15 1.28
CA ARG A 460 -24.28 -7.18 2.34
C ARG A 460 -25.43 -6.99 3.36
N SER A 461 -26.06 -8.09 3.76
CA SER A 461 -27.10 -8.08 4.79
C SER A 461 -26.61 -7.43 6.10
N GLU A 462 -27.50 -6.69 6.76
CA GLU A 462 -27.36 -6.05 8.08
C GLU A 462 -26.29 -4.94 8.24
N VAL A 463 -25.16 -5.06 7.56
CA VAL A 463 -23.98 -4.21 7.78
C VAL A 463 -23.65 -3.29 6.60
N ALA A 464 -24.33 -3.46 5.48
CA ALA A 464 -24.08 -2.62 4.32
C ALA A 464 -24.82 -1.29 4.42
N TRP A 465 -24.19 -0.25 3.89
CA TRP A 465 -24.70 1.10 3.98
C TRP A 465 -26.06 1.22 3.27
N ILE A 466 -26.19 0.76 2.02
CA ILE A 466 -27.43 0.95 1.26
C ILE A 466 -28.62 0.26 1.93
N ARG A 467 -28.45 -0.94 2.49
CA ARG A 467 -29.51 -1.66 3.20
C ARG A 467 -29.95 -1.00 4.51
N GLN A 468 -29.12 -0.15 5.10
CA GLN A 468 -29.45 0.59 6.32
C GLN A 468 -30.01 1.99 6.03
N HIS A 469 -30.17 2.34 4.75
CA HIS A 469 -30.66 3.63 4.27
C HIS A 469 -31.79 3.41 3.25
N PRO A 470 -32.98 2.93 3.68
CA PRO A 470 -34.11 2.63 2.80
C PRO A 470 -34.64 3.87 2.05
N GLU A 471 -34.36 5.07 2.55
CA GLU A 471 -34.65 6.33 1.85
C GLU A 471 -33.97 6.45 0.48
N LEU A 472 -32.87 5.72 0.24
CA LEU A 472 -32.20 5.69 -1.07
C LEU A 472 -33.10 5.05 -2.13
N LEU A 473 -33.89 4.04 -1.76
CA LEU A 473 -34.79 3.36 -2.69
C LEU A 473 -35.93 4.27 -3.16
N GLN A 474 -36.37 5.21 -2.32
CA GLN A 474 -37.43 6.17 -2.68
C GLN A 474 -37.03 7.07 -3.85
N ASN A 475 -35.73 7.23 -4.09
CA ASN A 475 -35.19 8.03 -5.19
C ASN A 475 -35.00 7.22 -6.48
N VAL A 476 -35.13 5.90 -6.42
CA VAL A 476 -34.97 5.04 -7.59
C VAL A 476 -36.19 5.16 -8.49
N ARG A 477 -35.92 5.33 -9.80
CA ARG A 477 -36.93 5.30 -10.85
C ARG A 477 -36.65 4.11 -11.77
N PRO A 478 -37.68 3.52 -12.41
CA PRO A 478 -37.46 2.50 -13.42
C PRO A 478 -36.54 3.02 -14.52
N ILE A 479 -35.58 2.20 -14.93
CA ILE A 479 -34.67 2.49 -16.03
C ILE A 479 -34.80 1.32 -16.99
N GLU A 480 -35.30 1.61 -18.20
CA GLU A 480 -35.55 0.60 -19.23
C GLU A 480 -34.34 -0.33 -19.40
N GLY A 481 -34.55 -1.64 -19.40
CA GLY A 481 -33.48 -2.63 -19.56
C GLY A 481 -32.45 -2.72 -18.42
N LEU A 482 -32.56 -1.94 -17.34
CA LEU A 482 -31.71 -2.06 -16.14
C LEU A 482 -32.48 -2.37 -14.87
N ILE A 483 -33.62 -1.70 -14.67
CA ILE A 483 -34.44 -1.78 -13.46
C ILE A 483 -35.91 -1.74 -13.85
N ALA A 484 -36.62 -2.84 -13.61
CA ALA A 484 -38.05 -2.93 -13.83
C ALA A 484 -38.84 -2.37 -12.62
N PRO A 485 -40.06 -1.85 -12.82
CA PRO A 485 -40.90 -1.36 -11.72
C PRO A 485 -41.17 -2.42 -10.63
N GLU A 486 -41.29 -3.68 -11.04
CA GLU A 486 -41.56 -4.82 -10.15
C GLU A 486 -40.37 -5.10 -9.22
N GLU A 487 -39.14 -4.91 -9.71
CA GLU A 487 -37.92 -5.07 -8.93
C GLU A 487 -37.82 -4.00 -7.83
N ILE A 488 -38.22 -2.77 -8.13
CA ILE A 488 -38.28 -1.68 -7.13
C ILE A 488 -39.32 -2.03 -6.05
N ALA A 489 -40.49 -2.51 -6.46
CA ALA A 489 -41.54 -2.92 -5.53
C ALA A 489 -41.14 -4.13 -4.68
N PHE A 490 -40.34 -5.05 -5.23
CA PHE A 490 -39.78 -6.18 -4.49
C PHE A 490 -38.74 -5.71 -3.47
N ALA A 491 -37.79 -4.85 -3.89
CA ALA A 491 -36.75 -4.30 -3.03
C ALA A 491 -37.30 -3.45 -1.88
N ALA A 492 -38.52 -2.90 -2.00
CA ALA A 492 -39.17 -2.13 -0.94
C ALA A 492 -39.82 -2.99 0.16
N ARG A 493 -39.88 -4.31 -0.02
CA ARG A 493 -40.44 -5.25 0.97
C ARG A 493 -39.39 -5.77 1.96
N ASP A 494 -38.12 -5.74 1.54
CA ASP A 494 -36.91 -6.03 2.33
C ASP A 494 -36.34 -4.76 2.96
#